data_AF-A0A2N2GBI2-F1
#
_entry.id   AF-A0A2N2GBI2-F1
#
_cell.length_a   1.000
_cell.length_b   1.000
_cell.length_c   1.000
_cell.angle_alpha   90.00
_cell.angle_beta   90.00
_cell.angle_gamma   90.00
#
_symmetry.space_group_name_H-M   'P 1'
#
loop_
_entity.id
_entity.type
_entity.pdbx_description
1 polymer ?
#
loop_
_entity_poly.entity_id
_entity_poly.type
_entity_poly.pdbx_seq_one_letter_code
_entity_poly.pdbx_strand_id
1 'polypeptide(L)' 'MQSGVISAGKASGKKDDQVTIVEVSPRDGLPEVCRNLATEDKIKFINKLSDTGLKKIECASFTHPRLLPAGYDAEKLIEG' A
#
# COMPACT_ATOMS: atom_id res chain seq x y z
N MET A 1 -0.15 38.53 -50.26
CA MET A 1 -0.39 37.11 -49.94
C MET A 1 0.59 36.70 -48.84
N GLN A 2 0.27 36.91 -47.57
CA GLN A 2 1.04 36.33 -46.46
C GLN A 2 0.34 35.06 -46.00
N SER A 3 1.03 33.95 -46.18
CA SER A 3 0.62 32.60 -45.80
C SER A 3 0.65 32.48 -44.28
N GLY A 4 -0.52 32.37 -43.66
CA GLY A 4 -0.66 32.07 -42.23
C GLY A 4 -0.18 30.65 -41.94
N VAL A 5 0.82 30.54 -41.08
CA VAL A 5 1.28 29.25 -40.53
C VAL A 5 0.32 28.89 -39.39
N ILE A 6 -0.49 27.87 -39.60
CA ILE A 6 -1.41 27.35 -38.59
C ILE A 6 -0.58 26.49 -37.63
N SER A 7 -0.33 27.00 -36.43
CA SER A 7 0.30 26.24 -35.36
C SER A 7 -0.63 25.10 -34.96
N ALA A 8 -0.16 23.86 -35.11
CA ALA A 8 -0.90 22.68 -34.70
C ALA A 8 -1.22 22.76 -33.21
N GLY A 9 -2.52 22.77 -32.89
CA GLY A 9 -3.02 22.76 -31.52
C GLY A 9 -2.43 21.58 -30.76
N LYS A 10 -1.82 21.87 -29.60
CA LYS A 10 -1.32 20.86 -28.67
C LYS A 10 -2.52 20.02 -28.21
N ALA A 11 -2.55 18.75 -28.59
CA ALA A 11 -3.55 17.82 -28.09
C ALA A 11 -3.45 17.76 -26.56
N SER A 12 -4.51 18.19 -25.88
CA SER A 12 -4.71 18.04 -24.45
C SER A 12 -4.83 16.54 -24.15
N GLY A 13 -3.71 15.89 -23.84
CA GLY A 13 -3.68 14.49 -23.43
C GLY A 13 -4.61 14.26 -22.25
N LYS A 14 -5.52 13.30 -22.41
CA LYS A 14 -6.39 12.78 -21.36
C LYS A 14 -5.51 12.40 -20.17
N LYS A 15 -5.78 12.95 -18.99
CA LYS A 15 -5.08 12.54 -17.76
C LYS A 15 -5.41 11.06 -17.57
N ASP A 16 -4.43 10.18 -17.65
CA ASP A 16 -4.65 8.76 -17.39
C ASP A 16 -5.27 8.64 -16.00
N ASP A 17 -6.49 8.11 -15.91
CA ASP A 17 -7.20 7.88 -14.65
C ASP A 17 -6.55 6.67 -13.96
N GLN A 18 -5.30 6.84 -13.50
CA GLN A 18 -4.53 5.81 -12.83
C GLN A 18 -5.05 5.61 -11.41
N VAL A 19 -5.53 4.39 -11.14
CA VAL A 19 -5.98 3.97 -9.80
C VAL A 19 -4.84 3.21 -9.11
N THR A 20 -4.61 3.52 -7.83
CA THR A 20 -3.68 2.77 -6.97
C THR A 20 -4.46 1.97 -5.94
N ILE A 21 -4.27 0.65 -5.95
CA ILE A 21 -4.78 -0.21 -4.88
C ILE A 21 -3.74 -0.24 -3.76
N VAL A 22 -4.18 0.01 -2.53
CA VAL A 22 -3.36 -0.02 -1.32
C VAL A 22 -3.96 -1.04 -0.37
N GLU A 23 -3.21 -2.10 -0.12
CA GLU A 23 -3.61 -3.13 0.83
C GLU A 23 -3.20 -2.73 2.24
N VAL A 24 -4.17 -2.64 3.14
CA VAL A 24 -4.00 -2.14 4.52
C VAL A 24 -4.36 -3.18 5.58
N SER A 25 -4.85 -4.36 5.18
CA SER A 25 -5.18 -5.43 6.11
C SER A 25 -4.01 -5.87 7.00
N PRO A 26 -2.72 -5.86 6.59
CA PRO A 26 -1.65 -6.17 7.53
C PRO A 26 -1.51 -5.17 8.68
N ARG A 27 -1.65 -3.86 8.39
CA ARG A 27 -1.46 -2.77 9.36
C ARG A 27 -2.70 -2.48 10.20
N ASP A 28 -3.89 -2.46 9.61
CA ASP A 28 -5.13 -2.10 10.31
C ASP A 28 -6.03 -3.32 10.60
N GLY A 29 -6.06 -4.30 9.70
CA GLY A 29 -6.96 -5.45 9.81
C GLY A 29 -6.49 -6.52 10.79
N LEU A 30 -5.29 -7.05 10.59
CA LEU A 30 -4.73 -8.15 11.40
C LEU A 30 -4.67 -7.82 12.89
N PRO A 31 -4.23 -6.62 13.32
CA PRO A 31 -4.14 -6.33 14.75
C PRO A 31 -5.52 -6.27 15.43
N GLU A 32 -6.56 -5.84 14.71
CA GLU A 32 -7.90 -5.67 15.26
C GLU A 32 -8.70 -6.99 15.25
N VAL A 33 -8.66 -7.72 14.13
CA VAL A 33 -9.48 -8.91 13.88
C VAL A 33 -8.80 -10.21 14.32
N CYS A 34 -7.46 -10.27 14.28
CA CYS A 34 -6.68 -11.48 14.50
C CYS A 34 -5.69 -11.32 15.67
N ARG A 35 -6.21 -10.91 16.84
CA ARG A 35 -5.40 -10.56 18.03
C ARG A 35 -4.46 -11.66 18.52
N ASN A 36 -4.79 -12.93 18.27
CA ASN A 36 -4.00 -14.08 18.73
C ASN A 36 -3.11 -14.71 17.64
N LEU A 37 -2.96 -14.04 16.49
CA LEU A 37 -2.13 -14.57 15.42
C LEU A 37 -0.64 -14.41 15.76
N ALA A 38 0.12 -15.50 15.66
CA ALA A 38 1.57 -15.48 15.82
C ALA A 38 2.22 -14.55 14.79
N THR A 39 3.34 -13.91 15.15
CA THR A 39 4.04 -12.99 14.26
C THR A 39 4.45 -13.67 12.96
N GLU A 40 4.85 -14.94 13.04
CA GLU A 40 5.26 -15.77 11.90
C GLU A 40 4.10 -15.97 10.90
N ASP A 41 2.86 -16.06 11.38
CA ASP A 41 1.70 -16.21 10.50
C ASP A 41 1.27 -14.87 9.89
N LYS A 42 1.48 -13.75 10.60
CA LYS A 42 1.33 -12.40 10.04
C LYS A 42 2.32 -12.17 8.90
N ILE A 43 3.58 -12.56 9.08
CA ILE A 43 4.63 -12.52 8.05
C ILE A 43 4.23 -13.37 6.83
N LYS A 44 3.82 -14.63 7.04
CA LYS A 44 3.36 -15.50 5.94
C LYS A 44 2.21 -14.88 5.15
N PHE A 45 1.28 -14.21 5.84
CA PHE A 45 0.18 -13.51 5.19
C PHE A 45 0.67 -12.35 4.32
N ILE A 46 1.55 -11.50 4.85
CA ILE A 46 2.15 -10.37 4.09
C ILE A 46 2.91 -10.89 2.87
N ASN A 47 3.71 -11.95 3.03
CA ASN A 47 4.45 -12.55 1.91
C ASN A 47 3.50 -13.08 0.83
N LYS A 48 2.42 -13.75 1.19
CA LYS A 48 1.39 -14.19 0.23
C LYS A 48 0.71 -13.01 -0.48
N LEU A 49 0.48 -11.89 0.22
CA LEU A 49 -0.04 -10.68 -0.43
C LEU A 49 0.96 -10.12 -1.46
N SER A 50 2.25 -10.19 -1.18
CA SER A 50 3.29 -9.72 -2.10
C SER A 50 3.30 -10.51 -3.42
N ASP A 51 2.92 -11.79 -3.38
CA ASP A 51 2.84 -12.66 -4.56
C ASP A 51 1.64 -12.34 -5.48
N THR A 52 0.70 -11.50 -5.06
CA THR A 52 -0.53 -11.20 -5.82
C THR A 52 -0.34 -10.16 -6.94
N GLY A 53 0.81 -9.48 -6.98
CA GLY A 53 1.07 -8.38 -7.91
C GLY A 53 0.61 -7.01 -7.43
N LEU A 54 0.10 -6.90 -6.20
CA LEU A 54 -0.16 -5.62 -5.53
C LEU A 54 1.10 -4.73 -5.52
N LYS A 55 0.90 -3.44 -5.75
CA LYS A 55 2.00 -2.47 -5.84
C LYS A 55 2.28 -1.76 -4.53
N LYS A 56 1.30 -1.71 -3.62
CA LYS A 56 1.43 -1.06 -2.34
C LYS A 56 0.72 -1.87 -1.26
N ILE A 57 1.50 -2.29 -0.26
CA ILE A 57 1.03 -3.02 0.92
C ILE A 57 1.57 -2.26 2.13
N GLU A 58 0.70 -1.90 3.06
CA GLU A 58 1.08 -1.26 4.32
C GLU A 58 1.19 -2.35 5.39
N CYS A 59 2.43 -2.76 5.68
CA CYS A 59 2.73 -3.94 6.49
C CYS A 59 2.59 -3.71 8.00
N ALA A 60 3.00 -2.53 8.50
CA ALA A 60 3.12 -2.26 9.92
C ALA A 60 2.96 -0.76 10.26
N SER A 61 2.55 -0.48 11.50
CA SER A 61 2.52 0.83 12.15
C SER A 61 3.60 0.97 13.22
N PHE A 62 4.34 2.08 13.22
CA PHE A 62 5.31 2.46 14.27
C PHE A 62 4.75 3.56 15.18
N THR A 63 3.50 3.36 15.62
CA THR A 63 2.83 4.29 16.55
C THR A 63 3.30 4.05 17.98
N HIS A 64 3.06 5.01 18.88
CA HIS A 64 3.32 4.85 20.31
C HIS A 64 2.71 3.53 20.85
N PRO A 65 3.47 2.65 21.54
CA PRO A 65 3.02 1.31 21.94
C PRO A 65 1.71 1.25 22.71
N ARG A 66 1.44 2.25 23.56
CA ARG A 66 0.15 2.42 24.28
C ARG A 66 -1.11 2.47 23.40
N LEU A 67 -0.97 2.78 22.10
CA LEU A 67 -2.09 2.87 21.15
C LEU A 67 -2.21 1.62 20.27
N LEU A 68 -1.30 0.65 20.42
CA LEU A 68 -1.28 -0.57 19.64
C LEU A 68 -1.85 -1.74 20.45
N PRO A 69 -2.40 -2.78 19.80
CA PRO A 69 -2.80 -4.00 20.49
C PRO A 69 -1.62 -4.64 21.23
N ALA A 70 -1.92 -5.33 22.34
CA ALA A 70 -0.91 -6.04 23.11
C ALA A 70 -0.21 -7.10 22.25
N GLY A 71 1.13 -7.18 22.35
CA GLY A 71 1.95 -8.12 21.57
C GLY A 71 2.11 -7.73 20.10
N TYR A 72 1.74 -6.51 19.71
CA TYR A 72 2.07 -5.97 18.40
C TYR A 72 3.56 -5.61 18.34
N ASP A 73 4.28 -6.19 17.39
CA ASP A 73 5.73 -6.01 17.19
C ASP A 73 5.98 -5.62 15.72
N ALA A 74 6.15 -4.32 15.47
CA ALA A 74 6.41 -3.81 14.13
C ALA A 74 7.78 -4.22 13.60
N GLU A 75 8.78 -4.29 14.49
CA GLU A 75 10.16 -4.55 14.11
C GLU A 75 10.29 -5.97 13.58
N LYS A 76 9.74 -6.94 14.32
CA LYS A 76 9.74 -8.34 13.91
C LYS A 76 8.96 -8.59 12.62
N LEU A 77 7.90 -7.83 12.35
CA LEU A 77 7.16 -7.93 11.09
C LEU A 77 7.97 -7.44 9.88
N ILE A 78 8.86 -6.47 10.06
CA ILE A 78 9.67 -5.88 8.99
C ILE A 78 11.00 -6.60 8.81
N GLU A 79 11.56 -7.18 9.88
CA GLU A 79 12.76 -8.02 9.80
C GLU A 79 12.53 -9.27 8.95
N GLY A 80 11.32 -9.85 9.03
CA GLY A 80 10.87 -10.94 8.17
C GLY A 80 10.80 -12.30 8.84
#